data_AF-A0A1S1QL31-F1
#
_entry.id   AF-A0A1S1QL31-F1
#
_cell.length_a   1.000
_cell.length_b   1.000
_cell.length_c   1.000
_cell.angle_alpha   90.00
_cell.angle_beta   90.00
_cell.angle_gamma   90.00
#
_symmetry.space_group_name_H-M   'P 1'
#
loop_
_entity.id
_entity.type
_entity.pdbx_description
1 polymer ?
#
loop_
_entity_poly.entity_id
_entity_poly.type
_entity_poly.pdbx_seq_one_letter_code
_entity_poly.pdbx_strand_id
1 'polypeptide(L)'
;MDLATGEIRRASAPPTVHVRCNNRRASACPDCSKLYQRDARRIVVRGLDTGPDGAAAVAGGPAWFVTLTAPSFGPVHSRRASKGADSRVCRQRRGTCEHGRALSCHLRHDADDRRLGEPLCPRCFDYSRAVVWNAMVPALWKATRDRLESAVASAVGLTVTGLRRVVRVSFVKVAEMQRRGLVHLHVVVRVDGRDPSGEPTTPPEWAYGDLIADCLRAVVDSVAVAAPDPAAVALFDSSGALPSAASVGGWAVRWGGQVDIRRIRLGSDVDAVKVGNYLAKYLTKSVTDSGALDGPVRSLRHLARLGLRGHTKRLVETCWRLGTDRAFAEALDAAAGRPAGRVSGLIRWSHSFGFGGHWLTKSRKYSTTFRQLRGMRRRWSRLLAAALSGRPLGLDDDGSPVVLDEFGRPDGDPQTEIIGQWRYAGRGRDPAMAQNSRGVGS
;
A
#
# COMPACT_ATOMS: atom_id res chain seq x y z
N MET A 1 -34.61 11.36 18.76
CA MET A 1 -35.13 12.41 19.62
C MET A 1 -34.92 13.71 18.92
N ASP A 2 -35.97 14.50 18.82
CA ASP A 2 -35.87 15.88 18.39
C ASP A 2 -35.30 16.71 19.55
N LEU A 3 -34.19 17.41 19.31
CA LEU A 3 -33.50 18.21 20.33
C LEU A 3 -34.25 19.49 20.70
N ALA A 4 -35.13 19.99 19.83
CA ALA A 4 -35.92 21.19 20.09
C ALA A 4 -37.19 20.87 20.89
N THR A 5 -37.85 19.75 20.56
CA THR A 5 -39.14 19.39 21.17
C THR A 5 -39.04 18.30 22.24
N GLY A 6 -37.93 17.55 22.29
CA GLY A 6 -37.77 16.36 23.11
C GLY A 6 -38.53 15.13 22.61
N GLU A 7 -39.24 15.23 21.47
CA GLU A 7 -40.06 14.14 20.94
C GLU A 7 -39.18 12.93 20.55
N ILE A 8 -39.60 11.73 20.91
CA ILE A 8 -38.89 10.48 20.58
C ILE A 8 -39.73 9.67 19.59
N ARG A 9 -39.22 9.51 18.36
CA ARG A 9 -39.78 8.60 17.35
C ARG A 9 -38.90 7.37 17.16
N ARG A 10 -39.53 6.23 16.91
CA ARG A 10 -38.84 4.96 16.67
C ARG A 10 -38.31 4.95 15.23
N ALA A 11 -36.99 4.83 15.08
CA ALA A 11 -36.39 4.65 13.77
C ALA A 11 -36.80 3.30 13.16
N SER A 12 -37.22 3.32 11.91
CA SER A 12 -37.52 2.14 11.09
C SER A 12 -36.23 1.45 10.60
N ALA A 13 -35.39 0.99 11.54
CA ALA A 13 -34.17 0.24 11.23
C ALA A 13 -34.33 -1.24 11.58
N PRO A 14 -33.83 -2.18 10.75
CA PRO A 14 -33.81 -3.60 11.13
C PRO A 14 -32.93 -3.79 12.37
N PRO A 15 -33.24 -4.76 13.25
CA PRO A 15 -32.49 -5.01 14.48
C PRO A 15 -31.04 -5.44 14.23
N THR A 16 -30.68 -5.76 12.98
CA THR A 16 -29.32 -6.10 12.56
C THR A 16 -29.01 -5.44 11.22
N VAL A 17 -27.83 -4.82 11.12
CA VAL A 17 -27.33 -4.20 9.89
C VAL A 17 -26.00 -4.85 9.49
N HIS A 18 -25.94 -5.38 8.27
CA HIS A 18 -24.69 -5.92 7.73
C HIS A 18 -23.83 -4.80 7.12
N VAL A 19 -22.59 -4.71 7.59
CA VAL A 19 -21.59 -3.77 7.06
C VAL A 19 -20.48 -4.52 6.34
N ARG A 20 -20.02 -3.96 5.21
CA ARG A 20 -18.88 -4.53 4.47
C ARG A 20 -17.62 -4.52 5.34
N CYS A 21 -16.88 -5.63 5.35
CA CYS A 21 -15.63 -5.74 6.13
C CYS A 21 -14.51 -4.81 5.63
N ASN A 22 -14.63 -4.29 4.40
CA ASN A 22 -13.65 -3.43 3.73
C ASN A 22 -12.23 -4.02 3.65
N ASN A 23 -12.11 -5.35 3.72
CA ASN A 23 -10.83 -6.02 3.61
C ASN A 23 -10.35 -5.97 2.15
N ARG A 24 -9.12 -5.48 1.95
CA ARG A 24 -8.52 -5.37 0.61
C ARG A 24 -8.12 -6.72 0.03
N ARG A 25 -7.86 -7.73 0.86
CA ARG A 25 -7.24 -8.99 0.46
C ARG A 25 -8.27 -9.98 -0.07
N ALA A 26 -8.00 -10.53 -1.25
CA ALA A 26 -8.90 -11.47 -1.91
C ALA A 26 -9.05 -12.78 -1.12
N SER A 27 -7.98 -13.25 -0.47
CA SER A 27 -7.98 -14.43 0.41
C SER A 27 -8.95 -14.31 1.59
N ALA A 28 -9.17 -13.09 2.11
CA ALA A 28 -10.07 -12.86 3.23
C ALA A 28 -11.51 -12.55 2.79
N CYS A 29 -11.70 -11.73 1.76
CA CYS A 29 -13.02 -11.42 1.23
C CYS A 29 -12.92 -10.99 -0.25
N PRO A 30 -13.19 -11.89 -1.22
CA PRO A 30 -13.12 -11.60 -2.64
C PRO A 30 -13.99 -10.40 -3.06
N ASP A 31 -15.19 -10.25 -2.49
CA ASP A 31 -16.12 -9.19 -2.90
C ASP A 31 -15.69 -7.81 -2.40
N CYS A 32 -15.29 -7.71 -1.13
CA CYS A 32 -14.74 -6.46 -0.60
C CYS A 32 -13.40 -6.11 -1.27
N SER A 33 -12.59 -7.12 -1.61
CA SER A 33 -11.33 -6.96 -2.32
C SER A 33 -11.55 -6.42 -3.75
N LYS A 34 -12.49 -6.98 -4.51
CA LYS A 34 -12.88 -6.48 -5.84
C LYS A 34 -13.39 -5.03 -5.77
N LEU A 35 -14.20 -4.70 -4.78
CA LEU A 35 -14.68 -3.32 -4.59
C LEU A 35 -13.52 -2.37 -4.24
N TYR A 36 -12.63 -2.78 -3.34
CA TYR A 36 -11.42 -2.02 -2.99
C TYR A 36 -10.54 -1.78 -4.22
N GLN A 37 -10.37 -2.79 -5.07
CA GLN A 37 -9.61 -2.70 -6.32
C GLN A 37 -10.23 -1.67 -7.28
N ARG A 38 -11.55 -1.71 -7.45
CA ARG A 38 -12.30 -0.74 -8.28
C ARG A 38 -12.15 0.69 -7.75
N ASP A 39 -12.24 0.87 -6.44
CA ASP A 39 -12.03 2.17 -5.79
C ASP A 39 -10.62 2.70 -6.00
N ALA A 40 -9.62 1.84 -5.80
CA ALA A 40 -8.24 2.22 -6.02
C ALA A 40 -7.96 2.58 -7.48
N ARG A 41 -8.51 1.80 -8.42
CA ARG A 41 -8.45 2.14 -9.85
C ARG A 41 -9.06 3.52 -10.10
N ARG A 42 -10.23 3.83 -9.52
CA ARG A 42 -10.86 5.15 -9.64
C ARG A 42 -9.98 6.26 -9.08
N ILE A 43 -9.35 6.05 -7.92
CA ILE A 43 -8.41 7.00 -7.30
C ILE A 43 -7.23 7.27 -8.23
N VAL A 44 -6.61 6.24 -8.82
CA VAL A 44 -5.49 6.40 -9.75
C VAL A 44 -5.93 7.10 -11.03
N VAL A 45 -6.97 6.58 -11.70
CA VAL A 45 -7.41 7.10 -13.01
C VAL A 45 -7.89 8.55 -12.89
N ARG A 46 -8.71 8.89 -11.89
CA ARG A 46 -9.15 10.28 -11.68
C ARG A 46 -8.02 11.21 -11.25
N GLY A 47 -6.91 10.68 -10.75
CA GLY A 47 -5.70 11.46 -10.50
C GLY A 47 -4.79 11.58 -11.73
N LEU A 48 -5.16 11.01 -12.86
CA LEU A 48 -4.48 11.17 -14.16
C LEU A 48 -5.38 11.81 -15.21
N ASP A 49 -6.69 11.82 -14.96
CA ASP A 49 -7.71 12.51 -15.74
C ASP A 49 -7.58 14.02 -15.54
N THR A 50 -7.46 14.74 -16.64
CA THR A 50 -7.21 16.19 -16.71
C THR A 50 -8.37 16.95 -17.35
N GLY A 51 -9.55 16.32 -17.47
CA GLY A 51 -10.73 16.91 -18.09
C GLY A 51 -11.49 17.93 -17.22
N PRO A 52 -12.27 18.83 -17.84
CA PRO A 52 -13.05 19.87 -17.16
C PRO A 52 -14.21 19.32 -16.29
N ASP A 53 -14.69 18.11 -16.55
CA ASP A 53 -15.88 17.52 -15.88
C ASP A 53 -15.58 16.84 -14.53
N GLY A 54 -14.38 17.03 -13.98
CA GLY A 54 -14.04 16.62 -12.63
C GLY A 54 -13.95 17.83 -11.71
N ALA A 55 -14.64 17.81 -10.57
CA ALA A 55 -14.70 18.87 -9.53
C ALA A 55 -13.34 19.26 -8.87
N ALA A 56 -12.23 19.02 -9.54
CA ALA A 56 -10.97 19.73 -9.44
C ALA A 56 -10.27 19.58 -10.79
N ALA A 57 -10.56 20.48 -11.74
CA ALA A 57 -9.86 20.53 -13.03
C ALA A 57 -8.36 20.69 -12.76
N VAL A 58 -7.60 19.60 -12.83
CA VAL A 58 -6.15 19.66 -12.75
C VAL A 58 -5.66 19.90 -14.15
N ALA A 59 -5.10 21.08 -14.42
CA ALA A 59 -4.46 21.38 -15.69
C ALA A 59 -3.32 20.35 -15.95
N GLY A 60 -3.62 19.35 -16.79
CA GLY A 60 -2.76 18.75 -17.81
C GLY A 60 -1.32 18.31 -17.52
N GLY A 61 -0.84 18.30 -16.28
CA GLY A 61 0.60 18.31 -16.05
C GLY A 61 1.29 16.95 -16.05
N PRO A 62 2.56 16.86 -16.50
CA PRO A 62 3.22 15.61 -16.89
C PRO A 62 3.31 14.60 -15.74
N ALA A 63 3.28 13.31 -16.11
CA ALA A 63 3.30 12.22 -15.14
C ALA A 63 4.28 11.09 -15.50
N TRP A 64 4.80 10.42 -14.48
CA TRP A 64 5.74 9.32 -14.59
C TRP A 64 5.29 8.14 -13.73
N PHE A 65 5.44 6.94 -14.28
CA PHE A 65 5.36 5.70 -13.56
C PHE A 65 6.76 5.28 -13.11
N VAL A 66 6.95 5.11 -11.81
CA VAL A 66 8.22 4.82 -11.16
C VAL A 66 8.11 3.52 -10.38
N THR A 67 9.02 2.57 -10.61
CA THR A 67 9.17 1.37 -9.78
C THR A 67 10.47 1.46 -8.98
N LEU A 68 10.33 1.49 -7.65
CA LEU A 68 11.43 1.49 -6.69
C LEU A 68 11.53 0.12 -6.02
N THR A 69 12.72 -0.45 -5.99
CA THR A 69 12.96 -1.82 -5.53
C THR A 69 13.89 -1.87 -4.34
N ALA A 70 13.80 -2.95 -3.57
CA ALA A 70 14.78 -3.23 -2.51
C ALA A 70 16.14 -3.65 -3.10
N PRO A 71 17.26 -3.36 -2.40
CA PRO A 71 18.55 -3.95 -2.72
C PRO A 71 18.51 -5.49 -2.56
N SER A 72 19.60 -6.14 -2.96
CA SER A 72 19.75 -7.59 -2.76
C SER A 72 20.19 -7.88 -1.32
N PHE A 73 19.51 -8.83 -0.67
CA PHE A 73 19.91 -9.38 0.64
C PHE A 73 20.44 -10.81 0.53
N GLY A 74 20.64 -11.30 -0.69
CA GLY A 74 21.10 -12.67 -0.94
C GLY A 74 20.49 -13.21 -2.22
N PRO A 75 21.10 -14.24 -2.83
CA PRO A 75 20.61 -14.81 -4.07
C PRO A 75 19.33 -15.63 -3.81
N VAL A 76 18.29 -15.34 -4.58
CA VAL A 76 16.99 -16.03 -4.54
C VAL A 76 16.68 -16.69 -5.88
N HIS A 77 15.80 -17.68 -5.86
CA HIS A 77 15.18 -18.21 -7.06
C HIS A 77 14.33 -17.13 -7.74
N SER A 78 14.56 -16.92 -9.04
CA SER A 78 13.89 -15.89 -9.83
C SER A 78 13.43 -16.44 -11.17
N ARG A 79 12.27 -15.98 -11.64
CA ARG A 79 11.80 -16.24 -13.00
C ARG A 79 12.18 -15.06 -13.88
N ARG A 80 12.98 -15.31 -14.91
CA ARG A 80 13.43 -14.29 -15.87
C ARG A 80 12.75 -14.55 -17.20
N ALA A 81 11.60 -13.93 -17.44
CA ALA A 81 10.86 -14.09 -18.69
C ALA A 81 10.43 -12.71 -19.19
N SER A 82 10.67 -12.41 -20.46
CA SER A 82 9.99 -11.30 -21.15
C SER A 82 8.54 -11.70 -21.44
N LYS A 83 7.66 -10.70 -21.64
CA LYS A 83 6.25 -10.94 -21.94
C LYS A 83 6.13 -11.77 -23.23
N GLY A 84 5.51 -12.94 -23.15
CA GLY A 84 5.32 -13.85 -24.29
C GLY A 84 6.52 -14.75 -24.62
N ALA A 85 7.58 -14.73 -23.81
CA ALA A 85 8.76 -15.58 -24.02
C ALA A 85 8.92 -16.63 -22.91
N ASP A 86 9.63 -17.71 -23.24
CA ASP A 86 10.02 -18.74 -22.29
C ASP A 86 10.85 -18.18 -21.14
N SER A 87 10.72 -18.80 -19.97
CA SER A 87 11.57 -18.45 -18.84
C SER A 87 13.02 -18.83 -19.13
N ARG A 88 13.91 -17.85 -18.98
CA ARG A 88 15.35 -18.09 -18.94
C ARG A 88 15.69 -18.85 -17.66
N VAL A 89 16.85 -19.50 -17.71
CA VAL A 89 17.47 -20.16 -16.56
C VAL A 89 17.50 -19.22 -15.35
N CYS A 90 17.10 -19.74 -14.19
CA CYS A 90 16.93 -19.00 -12.95
C CYS A 90 18.18 -18.18 -12.58
N ARG A 91 19.34 -18.85 -12.53
CA ARG A 91 20.62 -18.22 -12.20
C ARG A 91 21.80 -19.04 -12.73
N GLN A 92 22.46 -18.53 -13.76
CA GLN A 92 23.58 -19.20 -14.43
C GLN A 92 24.93 -19.08 -13.70
N ARG A 93 25.08 -18.13 -12.76
CA ARG A 93 26.37 -17.91 -12.06
C ARG A 93 26.77 -19.14 -11.25
N ARG A 94 27.93 -19.72 -11.54
CA ARG A 94 28.55 -20.84 -10.80
C ARG A 94 29.13 -20.37 -9.47
N GLY A 95 29.41 -21.33 -8.59
CA GLY A 95 30.02 -21.11 -7.28
C GLY A 95 29.23 -21.76 -6.15
N THR A 96 29.93 -22.03 -5.06
CA THR A 96 29.39 -22.61 -3.83
C THR A 96 29.62 -21.60 -2.72
N CYS A 97 28.62 -21.37 -1.86
CA CYS A 97 28.85 -20.53 -0.68
C CYS A 97 29.66 -21.27 0.38
N GLU A 98 30.14 -20.55 1.38
CA GLU A 98 30.83 -21.11 2.57
C GLU A 98 30.02 -22.19 3.30
N HIS A 99 28.70 -22.22 3.11
CA HIS A 99 27.80 -23.23 3.67
C HIS A 99 27.67 -24.49 2.81
N GLY A 100 28.49 -24.64 1.76
CA GLY A 100 28.48 -25.80 0.86
C GLY A 100 27.30 -25.85 -0.12
N ARG A 101 26.50 -24.78 -0.24
CA ARG A 101 25.36 -24.73 -1.18
C ARG A 101 25.71 -24.05 -2.50
N ALA A 102 25.26 -24.65 -3.60
CA ALA A 102 25.37 -24.04 -4.92
C ALA A 102 24.62 -22.68 -4.96
N LEU A 103 25.29 -21.66 -5.47
CA LEU A 103 24.70 -20.33 -5.73
C LEU A 103 24.23 -20.17 -7.19
N SER A 104 24.10 -21.29 -7.91
CA SER A 104 23.49 -21.42 -9.21
C SER A 104 22.13 -22.13 -9.11
N CYS A 105 21.26 -21.87 -10.09
CA CYS A 105 20.08 -22.69 -10.33
C CYS A 105 19.86 -22.73 -11.84
N HIS A 106 20.04 -23.90 -12.44
CA HIS A 106 19.91 -24.09 -13.88
C HIS A 106 18.48 -24.35 -14.36
N LEU A 107 17.53 -24.45 -13.42
CA LEU A 107 16.12 -24.66 -13.72
C LEU A 107 15.49 -23.42 -14.38
N ARG A 108 14.54 -23.67 -15.27
CA ARG A 108 13.61 -22.68 -15.81
C ARG A 108 12.34 -22.75 -14.96
N HIS A 109 12.13 -21.76 -14.11
CA HIS A 109 10.98 -21.78 -13.21
C HIS A 109 9.71 -21.32 -13.93
N ASP A 110 8.62 -22.03 -13.72
CA ASP A 110 7.28 -21.62 -14.12
C ASP A 110 6.74 -20.51 -13.22
N ALA A 111 5.65 -19.86 -13.66
CA ALA A 111 5.07 -18.73 -12.94
C ALA A 111 4.62 -19.11 -11.51
N ASP A 112 4.23 -20.36 -11.28
CA ASP A 112 3.69 -20.84 -10.00
C ASP A 112 4.70 -21.69 -9.20
N ASP A 113 5.96 -21.75 -9.63
CA ASP A 113 6.99 -22.48 -8.89
C ASP A 113 7.16 -21.92 -7.47
N ARG A 114 6.96 -22.81 -6.48
CA ARG A 114 6.99 -22.48 -5.05
C ARG A 114 8.38 -22.07 -4.55
N ARG A 115 9.45 -22.36 -5.29
CA ARG A 115 10.80 -21.92 -4.98
C ARG A 115 10.99 -20.43 -5.28
N LEU A 116 10.19 -19.82 -6.16
CA LEU A 116 10.37 -18.42 -6.53
C LEU A 116 10.30 -17.49 -5.31
N GLY A 117 11.36 -16.70 -5.12
CA GLY A 117 11.57 -15.85 -3.96
C GLY A 117 12.32 -16.51 -2.80
N GLU A 118 12.37 -17.84 -2.72
CA GLU A 118 13.18 -18.55 -1.71
C GLU A 118 14.68 -18.33 -1.98
N PRO A 119 15.51 -18.20 -0.94
CA PRO A 119 16.94 -18.07 -1.07
C PRO A 119 17.58 -19.38 -1.52
N LEU A 120 18.60 -19.30 -2.38
CA LEU A 120 19.40 -20.47 -2.77
C LEU A 120 20.12 -21.09 -1.56
N CYS A 121 20.60 -20.22 -0.66
CA CYS A 121 21.09 -20.60 0.64
C CYS A 121 20.39 -19.77 1.73
N PRO A 122 19.54 -20.37 2.57
CA PRO A 122 18.89 -19.68 3.68
C PRO A 122 19.85 -19.10 4.72
N ARG A 123 21.13 -19.52 4.75
CA ARG A 123 22.16 -18.96 5.64
C ARG A 123 22.89 -17.76 5.01
N CYS A 124 22.87 -17.62 3.69
CA CYS A 124 23.44 -16.47 2.98
C CYS A 124 22.45 -15.33 2.75
N PHE A 125 21.16 -15.54 3.06
CA PHE A 125 20.16 -14.49 2.93
C PHE A 125 20.11 -13.68 4.23
N ASP A 126 20.34 -12.39 4.13
CA ASP A 126 20.33 -11.46 5.24
C ASP A 126 18.89 -11.07 5.60
N TYR A 127 18.25 -11.94 6.38
CA TYR A 127 16.89 -11.72 6.89
C TYR A 127 16.81 -10.48 7.78
N SER A 128 17.86 -10.21 8.54
CA SER A 128 17.89 -9.14 9.53
C SER A 128 17.81 -7.79 8.84
N ARG A 129 18.70 -7.51 7.89
CA ARG A 129 18.61 -6.26 7.11
C ARG A 129 17.40 -6.25 6.18
N ALA A 130 16.90 -7.39 5.71
CA ALA A 130 15.68 -7.44 4.91
C ALA A 130 14.44 -6.94 5.67
N VAL A 131 14.22 -7.39 6.91
CA VAL A 131 13.06 -6.94 7.70
C VAL A 131 13.20 -5.50 8.19
N VAL A 132 14.43 -5.06 8.49
CA VAL A 132 14.72 -3.65 8.82
C VAL A 132 14.52 -2.76 7.60
N TRP A 133 14.92 -3.20 6.40
CA TRP A 133 14.65 -2.50 5.15
C TRP A 133 13.16 -2.28 4.94
N ASN A 134 12.35 -3.35 5.05
CA ASN A 134 10.90 -3.27 4.96
C ASN A 134 10.29 -2.30 5.98
N ALA A 135 10.78 -2.33 7.22
CA ALA A 135 10.39 -1.40 8.28
C ALA A 135 10.70 0.06 7.92
N MET A 136 11.81 0.32 7.22
CA MET A 136 12.30 1.65 6.85
C MET A 136 11.76 2.20 5.53
N VAL A 137 11.06 1.40 4.71
CA VAL A 137 10.45 1.86 3.44
C VAL A 137 9.62 3.15 3.57
N PRO A 138 8.79 3.35 4.61
CA PRO A 138 8.05 4.61 4.77
C PRO A 138 8.96 5.84 4.94
N ALA A 139 10.00 5.72 5.76
CA ALA A 139 10.99 6.77 6.00
C ALA A 139 11.82 7.05 4.75
N LEU A 140 12.29 5.99 4.07
CA LEU A 140 13.04 6.10 2.82
C LEU A 140 12.21 6.77 1.71
N TRP A 141 10.92 6.43 1.59
CA TRP A 141 10.00 7.10 0.66
C TRP A 141 9.82 8.59 1.00
N LYS A 142 9.67 8.94 2.29
CA LYS A 142 9.59 10.34 2.71
C LYS A 142 10.85 11.11 2.29
N ALA A 143 12.03 10.57 2.61
CA ALA A 143 13.31 11.17 2.23
C ALA A 143 13.45 11.32 0.71
N THR A 144 13.01 10.31 -0.06
CA THR A 144 13.02 10.33 -1.54
C THR A 144 12.17 11.49 -2.07
N ARG A 145 10.93 11.65 -1.57
CA ARG A 145 10.05 12.76 -2.00
C ARG A 145 10.64 14.11 -1.62
N ASP A 146 11.12 14.25 -0.39
CA ASP A 146 11.65 15.54 0.09
C ASP A 146 12.89 15.95 -0.71
N ARG A 147 13.80 14.99 -1.00
CA ARG A 147 14.97 15.24 -1.86
C ARG A 147 14.61 15.48 -3.32
N LEU A 148 13.55 14.87 -3.84
CA LEU A 148 13.06 15.16 -5.20
C LEU A 148 12.65 16.62 -5.34
N GLU A 149 11.87 17.15 -4.39
CA GLU A 149 11.49 18.56 -4.41
C GLU A 149 12.72 19.48 -4.35
N SER A 150 13.70 19.17 -3.50
CA SER A 150 14.96 19.93 -3.44
C SER A 150 15.77 19.85 -4.73
N ALA A 151 15.88 18.67 -5.34
CA ALA A 151 16.63 18.47 -6.58
C ALA A 151 16.00 19.22 -7.75
N VAL A 152 14.67 19.15 -7.89
CA VAL A 152 13.93 19.88 -8.93
C VAL A 152 14.08 21.39 -8.71
N ALA A 153 13.92 21.87 -7.48
CA ALA A 153 14.07 23.29 -7.16
C ALA A 153 15.45 23.81 -7.55
N SER A 154 16.51 23.08 -7.17
CA SER A 154 17.89 23.40 -7.53
C SER A 154 18.11 23.41 -9.04
N ALA A 155 17.57 22.43 -9.76
CA ALA A 155 17.75 22.30 -11.21
C ALA A 155 17.11 23.44 -12.01
N VAL A 156 16.09 24.10 -11.45
CA VAL A 156 15.38 25.22 -12.10
C VAL A 156 15.70 26.58 -11.46
N GLY A 157 16.72 26.67 -10.61
CA GLY A 157 17.14 27.93 -9.97
C GLY A 157 16.15 28.48 -8.95
N LEU A 158 15.33 27.64 -8.32
CA LEU A 158 14.35 28.03 -7.30
C LEU A 158 14.71 27.50 -5.92
N THR A 159 14.21 28.18 -4.89
CA THR A 159 14.10 27.57 -3.55
C THR A 159 12.97 26.54 -3.54
N VAL A 160 12.96 25.60 -2.59
CA VAL A 160 11.83 24.65 -2.43
C VAL A 160 10.50 25.39 -2.21
N THR A 161 10.53 26.50 -1.48
CA THR A 161 9.36 27.38 -1.30
C THR A 161 8.92 28.01 -2.62
N GLY A 162 9.88 28.49 -3.44
CA GLY A 162 9.61 29.02 -4.78
C GLY A 162 9.01 27.96 -5.70
N LEU A 163 9.58 26.75 -5.72
CA LEU A 163 9.06 25.62 -6.49
C LEU A 163 7.61 25.32 -6.13
N ARG A 164 7.29 25.27 -4.83
CA ARG A 164 5.93 24.99 -4.34
C ARG A 164 4.89 26.06 -4.69
N ARG A 165 5.32 27.27 -5.07
CA ARG A 165 4.44 28.34 -5.56
C ARG A 165 4.06 28.15 -7.03
N VAL A 166 4.92 27.55 -7.84
CA VAL A 166 4.70 27.38 -9.29
C VAL A 166 4.23 25.99 -9.69
N VAL A 167 4.59 24.96 -8.91
CA VAL A 167 4.17 23.58 -9.15
C VAL A 167 3.86 22.82 -7.86
N ARG A 168 3.11 21.73 -8.00
CA ARG A 168 2.92 20.70 -6.98
C ARG A 168 3.31 19.34 -7.53
N VAL A 169 4.25 18.69 -6.84
CA VAL A 169 4.58 17.28 -7.10
C VAL A 169 3.58 16.39 -6.35
N SER A 170 2.59 15.89 -7.07
CA SER A 170 1.56 14.98 -6.58
C SER A 170 1.97 13.53 -6.81
N PHE A 171 1.49 12.60 -5.97
CA PHE A 171 1.77 11.19 -6.18
C PHE A 171 0.64 10.27 -5.70
N VAL A 172 0.60 9.06 -6.27
CA VAL A 172 0.00 7.89 -5.65
C VAL A 172 1.01 6.76 -5.68
N LYS A 173 1.16 6.05 -4.56
CA LYS A 173 2.05 4.90 -4.43
C LYS A 173 1.28 3.66 -3.99
N VAL A 174 1.70 2.53 -4.53
CA VAL A 174 1.26 1.19 -4.17
C VAL A 174 2.46 0.40 -3.70
N ALA A 175 2.37 -0.20 -2.52
CA ALA A 175 3.34 -1.18 -2.07
C ALA A 175 2.95 -2.56 -2.60
N GLU A 176 3.91 -3.32 -3.12
CA GLU A 176 3.76 -4.75 -3.43
C GLU A 176 4.77 -5.54 -2.59
N MET A 177 4.34 -6.60 -1.92
CA MET A 177 5.27 -7.55 -1.32
C MET A 177 5.72 -8.55 -2.39
N GLN A 178 7.01 -8.52 -2.73
CA GLN A 178 7.58 -9.51 -3.63
C GLN A 178 7.66 -10.89 -2.97
N ARG A 179 7.75 -11.95 -3.78
CA ARG A 179 7.90 -13.33 -3.29
C ARG A 179 9.12 -13.55 -2.39
N ARG A 180 10.17 -12.73 -2.55
CA ARG A 180 11.37 -12.69 -1.69
C ARG A 180 11.17 -11.94 -0.36
N GLY A 181 9.93 -11.59 -0.02
CA GLY A 181 9.58 -10.91 1.23
C GLY A 181 10.02 -9.46 1.33
N LEU A 182 10.25 -8.78 0.20
CA LEU A 182 10.68 -7.37 0.16
C LEU A 182 9.67 -6.51 -0.57
N VAL A 183 9.37 -5.35 -0.01
CA VAL A 183 8.44 -4.39 -0.62
C VAL A 183 9.03 -3.77 -1.89
N HIS A 184 8.21 -3.64 -2.94
CA HIS A 184 8.44 -2.75 -4.06
C HIS A 184 7.43 -1.61 -3.99
N LEU A 185 7.85 -0.39 -4.37
CA LEU A 185 6.92 0.72 -4.54
C LEU A 185 6.70 0.98 -6.03
N HIS A 186 5.44 0.94 -6.44
CA HIS A 186 5.00 1.45 -7.73
C HIS A 186 4.34 2.79 -7.50
N VAL A 187 4.87 3.84 -8.12
CA VAL A 187 4.48 5.22 -7.87
C VAL A 187 4.11 5.88 -9.17
N VAL A 188 3.00 6.60 -9.18
CA VAL A 188 2.73 7.62 -10.19
C VAL A 188 3.08 8.96 -9.57
N VAL A 189 4.03 9.67 -10.19
CA VAL A 189 4.38 11.06 -9.86
C VAL A 189 3.79 11.95 -10.92
N ARG A 190 3.11 13.02 -10.53
CA ARG A 190 2.47 13.99 -11.43
C ARG A 190 2.88 15.39 -11.00
N VAL A 191 3.19 16.26 -11.94
CA VAL A 191 3.55 17.65 -11.67
C VAL A 191 2.40 18.55 -12.10
N ASP A 192 1.76 19.21 -11.15
CA ASP A 192 0.62 20.11 -11.38
C ASP A 192 1.10 21.56 -11.35
N GLY A 193 0.79 22.38 -12.36
CA GLY A 193 1.05 23.82 -12.30
C GLY A 193 0.13 24.50 -11.28
N ARG A 194 0.62 25.57 -10.66
CA ARG A 194 -0.15 26.41 -9.74
C ARG A 194 0.13 27.88 -9.94
N ASP A 195 -0.93 28.67 -9.82
CA ASP A 195 -0.82 30.12 -9.73
C ASP A 195 -0.54 30.54 -8.26
N PRO A 196 -0.30 31.84 -8.00
CA PRO A 196 -0.09 32.34 -6.64
C PRO A 196 -1.30 32.16 -5.70
N SER A 197 -2.53 32.05 -6.23
CA SER A 197 -3.73 31.77 -5.43
C SER A 197 -3.82 30.30 -5.01
N GLY A 198 -3.02 29.45 -5.65
CA GLY A 198 -2.96 28.01 -5.41
C GLY A 198 -3.91 27.21 -6.31
N GLU A 199 -4.57 27.86 -7.25
CA GLU A 199 -5.44 27.24 -8.25
C GLU A 199 -4.61 26.49 -9.31
N PRO A 200 -5.15 25.39 -9.87
CA PRO A 200 -4.48 24.65 -10.94
C PRO A 200 -4.27 25.53 -12.18
N THR A 201 -3.06 25.53 -12.71
CA THR A 201 -2.72 26.14 -14.01
C THR A 201 -1.79 25.23 -14.79
N THR A 202 -1.53 25.55 -16.05
CA THR A 202 -0.57 24.81 -16.88
C THR A 202 0.81 24.83 -16.20
N PRO A 203 1.45 23.67 -15.98
CA PRO A 203 2.81 23.63 -15.47
C PRO A 203 3.81 24.40 -16.36
N PRO A 204 4.92 24.88 -15.81
CA PRO A 204 6.01 25.46 -16.60
C PRO A 204 6.60 24.47 -17.62
N GLU A 205 7.16 24.99 -18.72
CA GLU A 205 7.71 24.18 -19.82
C GLU A 205 8.77 23.16 -19.38
N TRP A 206 9.67 23.56 -18.48
CA TRP A 206 10.71 22.67 -17.94
C TRP A 206 10.16 21.42 -17.26
N ALA A 207 8.90 21.44 -16.79
CA ALA A 207 8.28 20.28 -16.16
C ALA A 207 7.99 19.17 -17.18
N TYR A 208 7.84 19.49 -18.46
CA TYR A 208 7.50 18.53 -19.52
C TYR A 208 8.72 17.82 -20.13
N GLY A 209 9.94 18.27 -19.83
CA GLY A 209 11.17 17.61 -20.26
C GLY A 209 11.53 16.39 -19.41
N ASP A 210 12.77 15.95 -19.53
CA ASP A 210 13.30 14.83 -18.74
C ASP A 210 13.80 15.23 -17.35
N LEU A 211 13.80 16.53 -17.02
CA LEU A 211 14.30 17.07 -15.76
C LEU A 211 13.76 16.34 -14.53
N ILE A 212 12.45 16.11 -14.46
CA ILE A 212 11.84 15.39 -13.33
C ILE A 212 12.34 13.94 -13.25
N ALA A 213 12.48 13.27 -14.39
CA ALA A 213 12.99 11.91 -14.44
C ALA A 213 14.46 11.84 -14.04
N ASP A 214 15.28 12.81 -14.46
CA ASP A 214 16.70 12.89 -14.12
C ASP A 214 16.91 13.20 -12.63
N CYS A 215 16.17 14.16 -12.09
CA CYS A 215 16.16 14.41 -10.64
C CYS A 215 15.72 13.17 -9.86
N LEU A 216 14.70 12.45 -10.32
CA LEU A 216 14.27 11.19 -9.71
C LEU A 216 15.39 10.14 -9.71
N ARG A 217 16.09 9.94 -10.84
CA ARG A 217 17.21 8.99 -10.95
C ARG A 217 18.33 9.34 -9.97
N ALA A 218 18.78 10.59 -9.99
CA ALA A 218 19.86 11.07 -9.12
C ALA A 218 19.49 10.96 -7.62
N VAL A 219 18.24 11.27 -7.27
CA VAL A 219 17.76 11.14 -5.88
C VAL A 219 17.68 9.69 -5.46
N VAL A 220 17.15 8.79 -6.29
CA VAL A 220 17.01 7.37 -5.92
C VAL A 220 18.38 6.70 -5.74
N ASP A 221 19.38 7.09 -6.54
CA ASP A 221 20.76 6.59 -6.43
C ASP A 221 21.46 7.03 -5.12
N SER A 222 21.22 8.27 -4.70
CA SER A 222 21.94 8.89 -3.58
C SER A 222 21.20 8.88 -2.24
N VAL A 223 19.87 8.73 -2.23
CA VAL A 223 19.07 8.84 -1.00
C VAL A 223 19.35 7.67 -0.06
N ALA A 224 19.62 8.02 1.20
CA ALA A 224 19.81 7.08 2.28
C ALA A 224 19.13 7.58 3.55
N VAL A 225 18.66 6.65 4.38
CA VAL A 225 18.17 6.94 5.73
C VAL A 225 18.92 6.07 6.74
N ALA A 226 19.32 6.65 7.87
CA ALA A 226 19.99 5.91 8.92
C ALA A 226 19.02 4.93 9.59
N ALA A 227 19.50 3.73 9.92
CA ALA A 227 18.80 2.73 10.71
C ALA A 227 19.79 2.08 11.70
N PRO A 228 19.32 1.59 12.85
CA PRO A 228 20.15 0.77 13.71
C PRO A 228 20.60 -0.48 12.94
N ASP A 229 21.87 -0.87 13.07
CA ASP A 229 22.39 -2.06 12.43
C ASP A 229 21.91 -3.30 13.20
N PRO A 230 21.15 -4.22 12.58
CA PRO A 230 20.70 -5.42 13.28
C PRO A 230 21.84 -6.38 13.63
N ALA A 231 23.06 -6.18 13.12
CA ALA A 231 24.25 -6.88 13.57
C ALA A 231 24.58 -6.62 15.06
N ALA A 232 24.12 -5.49 15.61
CA ALA A 232 24.30 -5.15 17.03
C ALA A 232 23.44 -6.01 17.96
N VAL A 233 22.39 -6.64 17.44
CA VAL A 233 21.59 -7.60 18.20
C VAL A 233 22.25 -8.95 18.08
N ALA A 234 22.70 -9.51 19.22
CA ALA A 234 23.23 -10.87 19.27
C ALA A 234 22.12 -11.86 18.93
N LEU A 235 21.95 -12.15 17.64
CA LEU A 235 21.06 -13.19 17.16
C LEU A 235 21.78 -14.53 17.38
N PHE A 236 21.71 -15.07 18.59
CA PHE A 236 21.92 -16.51 18.76
C PHE A 236 20.80 -17.20 18.00
N ASP A 237 21.11 -17.75 16.84
CA ASP A 237 20.18 -18.65 16.17
C ASP A 237 20.61 -20.10 16.36
N SER A 238 19.61 -20.98 16.43
CA SER A 238 19.77 -22.42 16.25
C SER A 238 19.84 -22.81 14.76
N SER A 239 20.01 -21.83 13.85
CA SER A 239 19.94 -22.02 12.39
C SER A 239 21.25 -21.78 11.63
N GLY A 240 22.33 -21.44 12.33
CA GLY A 240 23.65 -21.14 11.81
C GLY A 240 23.72 -19.93 10.87
N ALA A 241 22.73 -19.03 10.83
CA ALA A 241 22.85 -17.84 10.00
C ALA A 241 23.93 -16.95 10.62
N LEU A 242 24.97 -16.62 9.84
CA LEU A 242 25.99 -15.71 10.29
C LEU A 242 25.32 -14.36 10.61
N PRO A 243 25.58 -13.75 11.79
CA PRO A 243 25.25 -12.36 11.98
C PRO A 243 25.88 -11.58 10.83
N SER A 244 25.11 -10.71 10.18
CA SER A 244 25.67 -9.80 9.19
C SER A 244 26.84 -9.07 9.86
N ALA A 245 28.01 -8.98 9.20
CA ALA A 245 29.13 -8.24 9.74
C ALA A 245 28.67 -6.81 10.09
N ALA A 246 29.01 -6.34 11.30
CA ALA A 246 28.61 -5.02 11.75
C ALA A 246 29.16 -3.95 10.80
N SER A 247 28.31 -2.99 10.43
CA SER A 247 28.71 -1.84 9.63
C SER A 247 29.43 -0.84 10.53
N VAL A 248 30.64 -0.42 10.16
CA VAL A 248 31.33 0.67 10.86
C VAL A 248 30.52 1.95 10.64
N GLY A 249 30.01 2.57 11.72
CA GLY A 249 29.23 3.81 11.66
C GLY A 249 27.71 3.67 11.47
N GLY A 250 27.15 2.46 11.61
CA GLY A 250 25.71 2.20 11.47
C GLY A 250 25.29 1.86 10.03
N TRP A 251 24.01 1.54 9.83
CA TRP A 251 23.52 1.09 8.52
C TRP A 251 22.70 2.15 7.78
N ALA A 252 23.12 2.49 6.56
CA ALA A 252 22.41 3.39 5.67
C ALA A 252 21.48 2.61 4.74
N VAL A 253 20.17 2.73 4.97
CA VAL A 253 19.13 2.09 4.15
C VAL A 253 18.93 2.87 2.85
N ARG A 254 19.04 2.18 1.72
CA ARG A 254 18.92 2.74 0.36
C ARG A 254 17.94 1.95 -0.50
N TRP A 255 17.59 2.50 -1.66
CA TRP A 255 16.94 1.74 -2.73
C TRP A 255 17.93 0.78 -3.40
N GLY A 256 17.41 -0.26 -4.05
CA GLY A 256 18.21 -1.10 -4.94
C GLY A 256 18.48 -0.40 -6.26
N GLY A 257 19.54 -0.83 -6.97
CA GLY A 257 19.95 -0.22 -8.24
C GLY A 257 18.98 -0.43 -9.42
N GLN A 258 17.95 -1.27 -9.28
CA GLN A 258 16.93 -1.42 -10.31
C GLN A 258 15.83 -0.38 -10.10
N VAL A 259 15.83 0.63 -10.98
CA VAL A 259 14.84 1.71 -11.04
C VAL A 259 14.27 1.76 -12.46
N ASP A 260 12.94 1.75 -12.58
CA ASP A 260 12.24 1.90 -13.85
C ASP A 260 11.39 3.17 -13.79
N ILE A 261 11.70 4.16 -14.63
CA ILE A 261 10.98 5.44 -14.73
C ILE A 261 10.50 5.58 -16.16
N ARG A 262 9.17 5.63 -16.34
CA ARG A 262 8.52 5.74 -17.64
C ARG A 262 7.52 6.88 -17.64
N ARG A 263 7.56 7.73 -18.67
CA ARG A 263 6.57 8.79 -18.87
C ARG A 263 5.19 8.19 -19.16
N ILE A 264 4.16 8.79 -18.59
CA ILE A 264 2.75 8.47 -18.85
C ILE A 264 2.22 9.53 -19.82
N ARG A 265 1.61 9.10 -20.93
CA ARG A 265 0.99 10.01 -21.90
C ARG A 265 -0.42 10.38 -21.40
N LEU A 266 -0.54 11.59 -20.85
CA LEU A 266 -1.81 12.15 -20.38
C LEU A 266 -2.68 12.60 -21.56
N GLY A 267 -3.99 12.64 -21.37
CA GLY A 267 -4.97 12.87 -22.45
C GLY A 267 -5.33 11.63 -23.27
N SER A 268 -4.64 10.49 -23.05
CA SER A 268 -5.09 9.19 -23.54
C SER A 268 -5.73 8.39 -22.40
N ASP A 269 -7.06 8.24 -22.43
CA ASP A 269 -7.80 7.42 -21.45
C ASP A 269 -7.22 6.01 -21.33
N VAL A 270 -6.67 5.50 -22.43
CA VAL A 270 -6.04 4.19 -22.54
C VAL A 270 -4.85 4.04 -21.59
N ASP A 271 -3.93 5.01 -21.52
CA ASP A 271 -2.72 4.86 -20.69
C ASP A 271 -3.02 5.07 -19.20
N ALA A 272 -3.90 6.01 -18.86
CA ALA A 272 -4.39 6.19 -17.49
C ALA A 272 -5.08 4.93 -16.97
N VAL A 273 -5.94 4.31 -17.80
CA VAL A 273 -6.61 3.04 -17.47
C VAL A 273 -5.62 1.88 -17.36
N LYS A 274 -4.61 1.79 -18.25
CA LYS A 274 -3.55 0.76 -18.15
C LYS A 274 -2.78 0.88 -16.85
N VAL A 275 -2.35 2.08 -16.47
CA VAL A 275 -1.63 2.33 -15.20
C VAL A 275 -2.54 2.03 -14.01
N GLY A 276 -3.80 2.46 -14.05
CA GLY A 276 -4.81 2.14 -13.04
C GLY A 276 -5.02 0.65 -12.85
N ASN A 277 -5.19 -0.10 -13.94
CA ASN A 277 -5.35 -1.55 -13.93
C ASN A 277 -4.07 -2.25 -13.42
N TYR A 278 -2.90 -1.79 -13.85
CA TYR A 278 -1.61 -2.30 -13.40
C TYR A 278 -1.44 -2.12 -11.89
N LEU A 279 -1.62 -0.91 -11.37
CA LEU A 279 -1.51 -0.64 -9.93
C LEU A 279 -2.56 -1.41 -9.11
N ALA A 280 -3.78 -1.50 -9.64
CA ALA A 280 -4.88 -2.23 -9.00
C ALA A 280 -4.60 -3.74 -8.85
N LYS A 281 -3.76 -4.34 -9.70
CA LYS A 281 -3.33 -5.75 -9.61
C LYS A 281 -2.61 -6.05 -8.29
N TYR A 282 -1.89 -5.09 -7.72
CA TYR A 282 -1.03 -5.30 -6.56
C TYR A 282 -1.75 -5.07 -5.23
N LEU A 283 -2.83 -4.32 -5.26
CA LEU A 283 -3.54 -3.85 -4.08
C LEU A 283 -4.32 -4.92 -3.33
N THR A 284 -4.75 -5.95 -4.05
CA THR A 284 -5.56 -7.04 -3.50
C THR A 284 -4.74 -8.24 -3.08
N LYS A 285 -3.44 -8.25 -3.41
CA LYS A 285 -2.53 -9.33 -3.06
C LYS A 285 -2.29 -9.37 -1.55
N SER A 286 -2.31 -10.57 -1.02
CA SER A 286 -1.87 -10.87 0.34
C SER A 286 -0.33 -10.97 0.36
N VAL A 287 0.24 -10.88 1.56
CA VAL A 287 1.71 -11.03 1.75
C VAL A 287 2.16 -12.45 1.36
N THR A 288 1.27 -13.41 1.53
CA THR A 288 1.42 -14.80 1.09
C THR A 288 0.21 -15.19 0.27
N ASP A 289 0.41 -15.99 -0.77
CA ASP A 289 -0.67 -16.42 -1.67
C ASP A 289 -1.76 -17.23 -0.93
N SER A 290 -1.39 -17.93 0.16
CA SER A 290 -2.30 -18.71 1.00
C SER A 290 -3.15 -17.86 1.97
N GLY A 291 -2.85 -16.58 2.14
CA GLY A 291 -3.50 -15.72 3.14
C GLY A 291 -3.14 -16.05 4.60
N ALA A 292 -2.18 -16.95 4.84
CA ALA A 292 -1.76 -17.35 6.19
C ALA A 292 -1.22 -16.20 7.05
N LEU A 293 -0.85 -15.08 6.43
CA LEU A 293 -0.39 -13.85 7.07
C LEU A 293 -1.35 -12.66 6.87
N ASP A 294 -2.64 -12.92 6.65
CA ASP A 294 -3.66 -11.87 6.54
C ASP A 294 -3.94 -11.15 7.87
N GLY A 295 -3.51 -11.73 8.99
CA GLY A 295 -3.65 -11.15 10.32
C GLY A 295 -2.33 -11.13 11.10
N PRO A 296 -2.27 -10.37 12.21
CA PRO A 296 -1.09 -10.34 13.06
C PRO A 296 -0.75 -11.72 13.62
N VAL A 297 0.53 -12.10 13.50
CA VAL A 297 1.10 -13.22 14.24
C VAL A 297 1.15 -12.82 15.71
N ARG A 298 0.66 -13.68 16.60
CA ARG A 298 0.42 -13.34 18.01
C ARG A 298 1.46 -13.94 18.97
N SER A 299 2.18 -14.96 18.52
CA SER A 299 3.27 -15.62 19.25
C SER A 299 4.06 -16.53 18.31
N LEU A 300 5.25 -16.95 18.71
CA LEU A 300 6.01 -18.00 17.98
C LEU A 300 5.27 -19.35 17.97
N ARG A 301 4.45 -19.64 19.00
CA ARG A 301 3.56 -20.82 19.01
C ARG A 301 2.45 -20.73 17.95
N HIS A 302 1.86 -19.55 17.77
CA HIS A 302 0.94 -19.30 16.68
C HIS A 302 1.66 -19.46 15.33
N LEU A 303 2.85 -18.88 15.18
CA LEU A 303 3.66 -19.02 13.97
C LEU A 303 3.95 -20.49 13.61
N ALA A 304 4.29 -21.33 14.59
CA ALA A 304 4.57 -22.74 14.37
C ALA A 304 3.37 -23.53 13.79
N ARG A 305 2.14 -23.05 14.01
CA ARG A 305 0.90 -23.64 13.48
C ARG A 305 0.55 -23.11 12.08
N LEU A 306 1.18 -22.01 11.64
CA LEU A 306 1.01 -21.50 10.29
C LEU A 306 1.87 -22.36 9.36
N GLY A 307 1.25 -23.05 8.40
CA GLY A 307 1.93 -23.86 7.37
C GLY A 307 2.71 -23.01 6.36
N LEU A 308 3.65 -22.19 6.84
CA LEU A 308 4.45 -21.27 6.04
C LEU A 308 5.67 -21.97 5.46
N ARG A 309 6.09 -21.52 4.28
CA ARG A 309 7.38 -21.93 3.70
C ARG A 309 8.55 -21.46 4.57
N GLY A 310 9.68 -22.15 4.45
CA GLY A 310 10.88 -21.91 5.25
C GLY A 310 11.35 -20.44 5.22
N HIS A 311 11.48 -19.83 4.04
CA HIS A 311 11.86 -18.42 3.92
C HIS A 311 10.87 -17.46 4.59
N THR A 312 9.58 -17.65 4.32
CA THR A 312 8.52 -16.82 4.90
C THR A 312 8.48 -16.92 6.43
N LYS A 313 8.61 -18.15 6.96
CA LYS A 313 8.69 -18.38 8.41
C LYS A 313 9.89 -17.67 9.02
N ARG A 314 11.07 -17.78 8.39
CA ARG A 314 12.30 -17.11 8.85
C ARG A 314 12.17 -15.58 8.90
N LEU A 315 11.56 -14.95 7.89
CA LEU A 315 11.31 -13.49 7.93
C LEU A 315 10.46 -13.08 9.14
N VAL A 316 9.41 -13.85 9.44
CA VAL A 316 8.57 -13.59 10.63
C VAL A 316 9.37 -13.82 11.91
N GLU A 317 10.11 -14.92 12.02
CA GLU A 317 10.96 -15.20 13.18
C GLU A 317 11.99 -14.10 13.41
N THR A 318 12.62 -13.58 12.35
CA THR A 318 13.57 -12.47 12.45
C THR A 318 12.90 -11.19 12.95
N CYS A 319 11.68 -10.86 12.49
CA CYS A 319 10.91 -9.75 13.06
C CYS A 319 10.67 -9.92 14.56
N TRP A 320 10.33 -11.14 15.00
CA TRP A 320 10.10 -11.42 16.42
C TRP A 320 11.37 -11.28 17.24
N ARG A 321 12.49 -11.84 16.78
CA ARG A 321 13.78 -11.78 17.49
C ARG A 321 14.28 -10.35 17.65
N LEU A 322 14.40 -9.62 16.53
CA LEU A 322 14.83 -8.21 16.56
C LEU A 322 13.83 -7.33 17.30
N GLY A 323 12.53 -7.62 17.21
CA GLY A 323 11.51 -6.85 17.88
C GLY A 323 11.39 -7.10 19.39
N THR A 324 12.04 -8.14 19.92
CA THR A 324 12.14 -8.42 21.38
C THR A 324 13.31 -7.68 22.02
N ASP A 325 14.37 -7.38 21.25
CA ASP A 325 15.41 -6.46 21.71
C ASP A 325 14.84 -5.05 21.79
N ARG A 326 14.64 -4.57 23.03
CA ARG A 326 13.96 -3.30 23.29
C ARG A 326 14.73 -2.10 22.75
N ALA A 327 16.04 -2.05 22.98
CA ALA A 327 16.88 -0.93 22.58
C ALA A 327 16.92 -0.81 21.05
N PHE A 328 17.12 -1.94 20.36
CA PHE A 328 17.09 -1.99 18.90
C PHE A 328 15.71 -1.63 18.34
N ALA A 329 14.65 -2.20 18.89
CA ALA A 329 13.29 -1.98 18.40
C ALA A 329 12.83 -0.54 18.58
N GLU A 330 13.12 0.09 19.72
CA GLU A 330 12.82 1.50 19.98
C GLU A 330 13.59 2.42 19.02
N ALA A 331 14.90 2.17 18.83
CA ALA A 331 15.72 2.91 17.88
C ALA A 331 15.20 2.77 16.44
N LEU A 332 14.77 1.57 16.04
CA LEU A 332 14.23 1.32 14.71
C LEU A 332 12.86 1.99 14.51
N ASP A 333 11.98 1.94 15.51
CA ASP A 333 10.68 2.61 15.42
C ASP A 333 10.85 4.13 15.36
N ALA A 334 11.77 4.71 16.16
CA ALA A 334 12.12 6.12 16.06
C ALA A 334 12.66 6.49 14.67
N ALA A 335 13.61 5.72 14.13
CA ALA A 335 14.17 5.94 12.79
C ALA A 335 13.11 5.81 11.68
N ALA A 336 12.13 4.91 11.86
CA ALA A 336 11.00 4.75 10.94
C ALA A 336 9.91 5.82 11.10
N GLY A 337 10.04 6.73 12.07
CA GLY A 337 9.03 7.75 12.40
C GLY A 337 7.75 7.17 13.01
N ARG A 338 7.87 6.03 13.70
CA ARG A 338 6.76 5.37 14.41
C ARG A 338 6.73 5.83 15.88
N PRO A 339 5.55 6.13 16.43
CA PRO A 339 5.43 6.44 17.85
C PRO A 339 5.76 5.21 18.69
N ALA A 340 6.31 5.42 19.88
CA ALA A 340 6.52 4.36 20.86
C ALA A 340 5.19 3.65 21.18
N GLY A 341 5.24 2.34 21.33
CA GLY A 341 4.07 1.52 21.61
C GLY A 341 4.41 0.31 22.47
N ARG A 342 3.38 -0.27 23.10
CA ARG A 342 3.54 -1.47 23.95
C ARG A 342 4.11 -2.68 23.20
N VAL A 343 3.95 -2.72 21.88
CA VAL A 343 4.47 -3.78 21.01
C VAL A 343 5.29 -3.10 19.92
N SER A 344 6.55 -3.52 19.77
CA SER A 344 7.44 -2.99 18.73
C SER A 344 6.84 -3.14 17.34
N GLY A 345 7.22 -2.23 16.44
CA GLY A 345 6.77 -2.22 15.06
C GLY A 345 7.07 -3.54 14.34
N LEU A 346 8.25 -4.13 14.56
CA LEU A 346 8.62 -5.41 13.95
C LEU A 346 7.69 -6.55 14.36
N ILE A 347 7.34 -6.68 15.65
CA ILE A 347 6.40 -7.71 16.11
C ILE A 347 5.00 -7.43 15.58
N ARG A 348 4.52 -6.20 15.76
CA ARG A 348 3.18 -5.75 15.33
C ARG A 348 2.92 -6.02 13.85
N TRP A 349 3.94 -5.80 13.02
CA TRP A 349 3.88 -5.94 11.56
C TRP A 349 4.65 -7.16 11.03
N SER A 350 4.93 -8.15 11.89
CA SER A 350 5.64 -9.39 11.50
C SER A 350 4.93 -10.17 10.40
N HIS A 351 3.60 -10.13 10.37
CA HIS A 351 2.76 -10.67 9.28
C HIS A 351 2.94 -9.96 7.92
N SER A 352 3.66 -8.84 7.89
CA SER A 352 4.10 -8.14 6.67
C SER A 352 5.61 -7.96 6.63
N PHE A 353 6.36 -8.88 7.27
CA PHE A 353 7.83 -8.90 7.33
C PHE A 353 8.45 -7.57 7.77
N GLY A 354 7.81 -6.89 8.73
CA GLY A 354 8.25 -5.62 9.31
C GLY A 354 7.68 -4.37 8.63
N PHE A 355 7.08 -4.51 7.43
CA PHE A 355 6.45 -3.38 6.73
C PHE A 355 5.16 -2.95 7.45
N GLY A 356 5.21 -1.78 8.09
CA GLY A 356 4.07 -1.16 8.78
C GLY A 356 3.36 -0.05 8.00
N GLY A 357 3.73 0.15 6.74
CA GLY A 357 3.17 1.23 5.90
C GLY A 357 1.81 0.89 5.30
N HIS A 358 1.16 1.90 4.72
CA HIS A 358 -0.05 1.69 3.93
C HIS A 358 0.28 1.09 2.55
N TRP A 359 -0.54 0.14 2.12
CA TRP A 359 -0.43 -0.51 0.80
C TRP A 359 -0.81 0.40 -0.36
N LEU A 360 -1.63 1.42 -0.11
CA LEU A 360 -1.88 2.53 -1.03
C LEU A 360 -1.78 3.85 -0.26
N THR A 361 -1.05 4.81 -0.79
CA THR A 361 -1.00 6.18 -0.26
C THR A 361 -1.00 7.16 -1.42
N LYS A 362 -1.66 8.30 -1.27
CA LYS A 362 -1.61 9.39 -2.25
C LYS A 362 -1.31 10.71 -1.57
N SER A 363 -0.82 11.70 -2.32
CA SER A 363 -0.81 13.08 -1.88
C SER A 363 -2.25 13.59 -1.70
N ARG A 364 -2.43 14.58 -0.82
CA ARG A 364 -3.77 15.07 -0.42
C ARG A 364 -4.64 15.44 -1.62
N LYS A 365 -4.03 16.15 -2.59
CA LYS A 365 -4.71 16.75 -3.75
C LYS A 365 -4.48 15.97 -5.05
N TYR A 366 -4.05 14.70 -4.97
CA TYR A 366 -3.91 13.83 -6.14
C TYR A 366 -5.27 13.51 -6.80
N SER A 367 -6.26 13.14 -6.00
CA SER A 367 -7.59 12.68 -6.45
C SER A 367 -8.60 12.59 -5.28
N THR A 368 -9.79 12.04 -5.54
CA THR A 368 -10.76 11.56 -4.52
C THR A 368 -10.17 10.54 -3.54
N THR A 369 -10.88 10.22 -2.45
CA THR A 369 -10.45 9.33 -1.36
C THR A 369 -11.36 8.11 -1.19
N PHE A 370 -10.84 7.03 -0.59
CA PHE A 370 -11.68 5.89 -0.17
C PHE A 370 -12.79 6.30 0.81
N ARG A 371 -12.60 7.37 1.60
CA ARG A 371 -13.64 7.87 2.52
C ARG A 371 -14.79 8.46 1.72
N GLN A 372 -14.50 9.32 0.76
CA GLN A 372 -15.50 9.93 -0.14
C GLN A 372 -16.23 8.86 -0.96
N LEU A 373 -15.51 7.95 -1.62
CA LEU A 373 -16.13 6.87 -2.41
C LEU A 373 -17.05 5.96 -1.56
N ARG A 374 -16.65 5.65 -0.33
CA ARG A 374 -17.51 4.90 0.61
C ARG A 374 -18.71 5.73 1.07
N GLY A 375 -18.54 7.03 1.30
CA GLY A 375 -19.62 7.96 1.63
C GLY A 375 -20.68 8.02 0.52
N MET A 376 -20.26 8.26 -0.72
CA MET A 376 -21.14 8.29 -1.89
C MET A 376 -21.93 6.99 -2.04
N ARG A 377 -21.28 5.83 -1.90
CA ARG A 377 -21.98 4.53 -1.96
C ARG A 377 -22.94 4.32 -0.80
N ARG A 378 -22.60 4.75 0.41
CA ARG A 378 -23.52 4.66 1.56
C ARG A 378 -24.76 5.53 1.32
N ARG A 379 -24.57 6.77 0.86
CA ARG A 379 -25.67 7.67 0.48
C ARG A 379 -26.56 7.03 -0.57
N TRP A 380 -25.97 6.55 -1.67
CA TRP A 380 -26.70 5.83 -2.73
C TRP A 380 -27.47 4.61 -2.20
N SER A 381 -26.84 3.79 -1.37
CA SER A 381 -27.50 2.58 -0.81
C SER A 381 -28.68 2.93 0.09
N ARG A 382 -28.57 4.03 0.85
CA ARG A 382 -29.67 4.54 1.70
C ARG A 382 -30.81 5.09 0.85
N LEU A 383 -30.51 5.88 -0.18
CA LEU A 383 -31.52 6.40 -1.11
C LEU A 383 -32.26 5.27 -1.82
N LEU A 384 -31.52 4.27 -2.33
CA LEU A 384 -32.12 3.11 -2.99
C LEU A 384 -33.01 2.32 -2.02
N ALA A 385 -32.55 2.09 -0.78
CA ALA A 385 -33.35 1.39 0.23
C ALA A 385 -34.61 2.17 0.62
N ALA A 386 -34.50 3.49 0.79
CA ALA A 386 -35.65 4.35 1.08
C ALA A 386 -36.67 4.31 -0.07
N ALA A 387 -36.21 4.43 -1.32
CA ALA A 387 -37.06 4.36 -2.50
C ALA A 387 -37.77 3.01 -2.62
N LEU A 388 -37.06 1.89 -2.41
CA LEU A 388 -37.64 0.54 -2.48
C LEU A 388 -38.63 0.25 -1.35
N SER A 389 -38.43 0.86 -0.17
CA SER A 389 -39.32 0.69 0.99
C SER A 389 -40.44 1.74 1.05
N GLY A 390 -40.58 2.60 0.03
CA GLY A 390 -41.59 3.66 0.01
C GLY A 390 -41.38 4.78 1.06
N ARG A 391 -40.16 4.90 1.62
CA ARG A 391 -39.85 6.01 2.55
C ARG A 391 -39.69 7.31 1.76
N PRO A 392 -40.23 8.43 2.28
CA PRO A 392 -40.12 9.72 1.61
C PRO A 392 -38.67 10.17 1.49
N LEU A 393 -38.35 10.76 0.35
CA LEU A 393 -37.07 11.40 0.07
C LEU A 393 -37.29 12.91 0.09
N GLY A 394 -36.32 13.64 0.64
CA GLY A 394 -36.24 15.09 0.53
C GLY A 394 -35.13 15.51 -0.41
N LEU A 395 -34.87 16.81 -0.44
CA LEU A 395 -33.74 17.42 -1.13
C LEU A 395 -32.82 18.07 -0.08
N ASP A 396 -31.50 17.95 -0.26
CA ASP A 396 -30.56 18.81 0.46
C ASP A 396 -30.50 20.21 -0.17
N ASP A 397 -29.71 21.10 0.44
CA ASP A 397 -29.55 22.49 0.01
C ASP A 397 -29.07 22.62 -1.45
N ASP A 398 -28.37 21.60 -1.97
CA ASP A 398 -27.87 21.53 -3.34
C ASP A 398 -28.89 20.89 -4.31
N GLY A 399 -30.12 20.62 -3.85
CA GLY A 399 -31.17 19.97 -4.64
C GLY A 399 -30.93 18.47 -4.88
N SER A 400 -30.00 17.85 -4.17
CA SER A 400 -29.73 16.41 -4.30
C SER A 400 -30.66 15.58 -3.40
N PRO A 401 -31.11 14.41 -3.86
CA PRO A 401 -31.96 13.55 -3.04
C PRO A 401 -31.28 13.13 -1.73
N VAL A 402 -32.02 13.25 -0.63
CA VAL A 402 -31.63 12.77 0.71
C VAL A 402 -32.71 11.92 1.34
N VAL A 403 -32.29 10.96 2.17
CA VAL A 403 -33.22 10.21 3.01
C VAL A 403 -33.66 11.11 4.15
N LEU A 404 -34.96 11.13 4.45
CA LEU A 404 -35.48 11.85 5.59
C LEU A 404 -35.46 10.96 6.85
N ASP A 405 -35.23 11.58 8.00
CA ASP A 405 -35.42 10.99 9.31
C ASP A 405 -36.92 10.90 9.67
N GLU A 406 -37.22 10.38 10.86
CA GLU A 406 -38.61 10.19 11.31
C GLU A 406 -39.34 11.51 11.61
N PHE A 407 -38.65 12.65 11.56
CA PHE A 407 -39.19 14.01 11.70
C PHE A 407 -39.30 14.73 10.35
N GLY A 408 -39.01 14.06 9.23
CA GLY A 408 -39.06 14.65 7.90
C GLY A 408 -37.88 15.56 7.57
N ARG A 409 -36.79 15.50 8.35
CA ARG A 409 -35.56 16.29 8.15
C ARG A 409 -34.50 15.43 7.47
N PRO A 410 -33.47 15.99 6.83
CA PRO A 410 -32.37 15.20 6.27
C PRO A 410 -31.73 14.26 7.30
N ASP A 411 -31.49 13.00 6.94
CA ASP A 411 -30.87 11.99 7.81
C ASP A 411 -29.50 12.48 8.35
N GLY A 412 -29.42 12.66 9.67
CA GLY A 412 -28.26 13.24 10.35
C GLY A 412 -28.38 14.74 10.64
N ASP A 413 -29.58 15.31 10.55
CA ASP A 413 -29.90 16.67 10.98
C ASP A 413 -29.38 16.95 12.41
N PRO A 414 -28.74 18.10 12.67
CA PRO A 414 -28.20 18.43 13.98
C PRO A 414 -29.28 18.52 15.08
N GLN A 415 -30.55 18.70 14.73
CA GLN A 415 -31.69 18.69 15.65
C GLN A 415 -32.22 17.28 15.93
N THR A 416 -31.68 16.23 15.28
CA THR A 416 -32.11 14.85 15.47
C THR A 416 -31.00 14.02 16.10
N GLU A 417 -31.21 13.62 17.35
CA GLU A 417 -30.31 12.72 18.08
C GLU A 417 -30.80 11.26 18.05
N ILE A 418 -29.91 10.33 17.72
CA ILE A 418 -30.18 8.89 17.74
C ILE A 418 -29.90 8.33 19.14
N ILE A 419 -30.94 8.03 19.91
CA ILE A 419 -30.85 7.44 21.27
C ILE A 419 -30.73 5.89 21.21
N GLY A 420 -29.96 5.37 20.26
CA GLY A 420 -29.82 3.94 20.02
C GLY A 420 -28.38 3.47 20.15
N GLN A 421 -28.13 2.40 20.90
CA GLN A 421 -26.82 1.75 20.96
C GLN A 421 -26.74 0.59 19.96
N TRP A 422 -25.92 0.76 18.93
CA TRP A 422 -25.52 -0.36 18.07
C TRP A 422 -24.40 -1.14 18.75
N ARG A 423 -24.60 -2.45 18.93
CA ARG A 423 -23.53 -3.36 19.37
C ARG A 423 -23.05 -4.18 18.19
N TYR A 424 -21.74 -4.35 18.08
CA TYR A 424 -21.16 -5.23 17.06
C TYR A 424 -21.55 -6.68 17.37
N ALA A 425 -22.41 -7.27 16.52
CA ALA A 425 -22.95 -8.60 16.73
C ALA A 425 -22.05 -9.75 16.22
N GLY A 426 -21.07 -9.46 15.35
CA GLY A 426 -20.15 -10.49 14.82
C GLY A 426 -19.62 -10.21 13.41
N ARG A 427 -18.78 -11.12 12.92
CA ARG A 427 -18.23 -11.14 11.54
C ARG A 427 -18.47 -12.52 10.95
N GLY A 428 -19.08 -12.60 9.77
CA GLY A 428 -19.31 -13.84 9.02
C GLY A 428 -19.82 -13.55 7.61
N ARG A 429 -19.72 -14.53 6.70
CA ARG A 429 -20.56 -14.53 5.49
C ARG A 429 -21.93 -15.02 5.91
N ASP A 430 -22.99 -14.45 5.36
CA ASP A 430 -24.35 -14.92 5.58
C ASP A 430 -24.43 -16.41 5.21
N PRO A 431 -24.74 -17.33 6.16
CA PRO A 431 -24.86 -18.75 5.88
C PRO A 431 -25.94 -19.06 4.83
N ALA A 432 -26.96 -18.20 4.65
CA ALA A 432 -28.00 -18.37 3.64
C ALA A 432 -27.46 -18.24 2.20
N MET A 433 -26.38 -17.46 1.98
CA MET A 433 -25.78 -17.31 0.65
C MET A 433 -24.77 -18.42 0.30
N ALA A 434 -24.37 -19.26 1.25
CA ALA A 434 -23.41 -20.35 0.99
C ALA A 434 -24.07 -21.57 0.32
N GLN A 435 -25.39 -21.75 0.47
CA GLN A 435 -26.12 -22.90 -0.06
C GLN A 435 -26.36 -22.83 -1.58
N ASN A 436 -26.33 -21.64 -2.19
CA ASN A 436 -26.52 -21.46 -3.64
C ASN A 436 -25.27 -21.68 -4.51
N SER A 437 -24.19 -22.26 -3.98
CA SER A 437 -22.96 -22.53 -4.75
C SER A 437 -22.50 -23.99 -4.73
N ARG A 438 -23.28 -24.90 -4.11
CA ARG A 438 -23.08 -26.34 -4.20
C ARG A 438 -24.31 -26.99 -4.81
N GLY A 439 -24.42 -26.88 -6.13
CA GLY A 439 -25.45 -27.55 -6.91
C GLY A 439 -25.30 -27.17 -8.37
N VAL A 440 -24.42 -27.89 -9.08
CA VAL A 440 -24.54 -28.41 -10.45
C VAL A 440 -23.19 -29.03 -10.79
N GLY A 441 -23.18 -30.33 -11.08
CA GLY A 441 -22.02 -31.07 -11.59
C GLY A 441 -21.75 -32.37 -10.85
N SER A 442 -22.74 -33.27 -10.88
CA SER A 442 -22.55 -34.72 -10.83
C SER A 442 -21.69 -35.19 -12.00
#